data_AF-A0A6A4WFB8-F1
#
_entry.id   AF-A0A6A4WFB8-F1
#
_cell.length_a   1.000
_cell.length_b   1.000
_cell.length_c   1.000
_cell.angle_alpha   90.00
_cell.angle_beta   90.00
_cell.angle_gamma   90.00
#
_symmetry.space_group_name_H-M   'P 1'
#
loop_
_entity.id
_entity.type
_entity.pdbx_description
1 polymer ?
#
loop_
_entity_poly.entity_id
_entity_poly.type
_entity_poly.pdbx_seq_one_letter_code
_entity_poly.pdbx_strand_id
1 'polypeptide(L)'
;MVQVAYLRYKHFERWAMGADFPVANIVNNGSSLSATQRGALCDLQLVLDTKRLAAGPCDVMVVAGDMMFQDDTFDLTQVLNYFRLKRETGDLALCYQLDGQEAGAGGLRCTRGLVQVCPDTNRIQRFFEKPLWTDTPSRLASVVFYCLRHDTLGTVQEYLCQSGDGPPPTFGRYLSWLINDRQQTVYAMKLATGFQLIGDVGLADYTRWLAIFHQRHLSERRPAIRHRVNARVGLMGNPSDGFHGKTIALSIENFWAEVTISESATLRLLPHPLYDPTEFGSLHDLYGTSQKEGYLGGLRLLQATCKRFYQVASENGTALGRRNFTLRYDTNIPRQVGLAGSSAIVTAALRCLMDFYGVTEADVPRHRLPQLVLDVERSELGIQAGLQDRVVQVYGGLVYMDFSRELMESRGYGEYRYLAAGGPLPPLFLAYLADPSDSGKMHSDISLRWKRGDDDVIAGMARLYGAAALGDLNLRMVELGKQHGAAVKFPGSGGAVVGLCHDHKHLATMREVYQQEGFVFCEVVPALSASSCRKQTGDSGSQ
;
A
#
# COMPACT_ATOMS: atom_id res chain seq x y z
N MET A 1 -18.33 -28.59 -1.27
CA MET A 1 -19.60 -29.26 -0.87
C MET A 1 -20.68 -28.21 -0.90
N VAL A 2 -21.93 -28.61 -1.12
CA VAL A 2 -23.08 -27.68 -1.12
C VAL A 2 -24.11 -28.25 -0.16
N GLN A 3 -24.42 -27.52 0.91
CA GLN A 3 -25.51 -27.89 1.81
C GLN A 3 -26.78 -27.15 1.39
N VAL A 4 -27.89 -27.87 1.33
CA VAL A 4 -29.18 -27.35 0.87
C VAL A 4 -30.36 -27.88 1.67
N ALA A 5 -31.41 -27.07 1.74
CA ALA A 5 -32.72 -27.49 2.23
C ALA A 5 -33.40 -28.50 1.30
N TYR A 6 -34.25 -29.37 1.84
CA TYR A 6 -34.95 -30.42 1.08
C TYR A 6 -35.73 -29.85 -0.13
N LEU A 7 -36.43 -28.72 0.06
CA LEU A 7 -37.20 -28.07 -1.01
C LEU A 7 -36.35 -27.65 -2.21
N ARG A 8 -35.06 -27.39 -2.01
CA ARG A 8 -34.13 -26.97 -3.06
C ARG A 8 -33.28 -28.12 -3.59
N TYR A 9 -33.23 -29.25 -2.89
CA TYR A 9 -32.34 -30.38 -3.21
C TYR A 9 -32.46 -30.86 -4.66
N LYS A 10 -33.68 -31.06 -5.18
CA LYS A 10 -33.88 -31.53 -6.56
C LYS A 10 -33.37 -30.55 -7.62
N HIS A 11 -33.38 -29.25 -7.33
CA HIS A 11 -32.80 -28.25 -8.23
C HIS A 11 -31.27 -28.36 -8.26
N PHE A 12 -30.63 -28.49 -7.09
CA PHE A 12 -29.18 -28.64 -6.98
C PHE A 12 -28.68 -29.99 -7.50
N GLU A 13 -29.45 -31.07 -7.31
CA GLU A 13 -29.13 -32.39 -7.88
C GLU A 13 -29.08 -32.33 -9.41
N ARG A 14 -30.08 -31.70 -10.05
CA ARG A 14 -30.10 -31.49 -11.51
C ARG A 14 -28.97 -30.59 -11.98
N TRP A 15 -28.72 -29.49 -11.26
CA TRP A 15 -27.59 -28.61 -11.54
C TRP A 15 -26.26 -29.36 -11.50
N ALA A 16 -26.04 -30.18 -10.46
CA ALA A 16 -24.81 -30.93 -10.31
C ALA A 16 -24.60 -31.95 -11.42
N MET A 17 -25.65 -32.66 -11.83
CA MET A 17 -25.59 -33.55 -13.00
C MET A 17 -25.24 -32.80 -14.30
N GLY A 18 -25.81 -31.61 -14.50
CA GLY A 18 -25.54 -30.79 -15.71
C GLY A 18 -24.18 -30.10 -15.70
N ALA A 19 -23.63 -29.82 -14.52
CA ALA A 19 -22.35 -29.12 -14.34
C ALA A 19 -21.17 -30.07 -14.06
N ASP A 20 -21.37 -31.39 -14.17
CA ASP A 20 -20.39 -32.42 -13.81
C ASP A 20 -19.85 -32.28 -12.37
N PHE A 21 -20.69 -31.79 -11.47
CA PHE A 21 -20.38 -31.70 -10.04
C PHE A 21 -20.80 -33.00 -9.33
N PRO A 22 -19.94 -33.61 -8.49
CA PRO A 22 -20.29 -34.86 -7.82
C PRO A 22 -21.54 -34.68 -6.94
N VAL A 23 -22.64 -35.34 -7.29
CA VAL A 23 -23.92 -35.28 -6.55
C VAL A 23 -23.73 -35.68 -5.09
N ALA A 24 -22.81 -36.61 -4.80
CA ALA A 24 -22.44 -36.99 -3.45
C ALA A 24 -21.94 -35.82 -2.58
N ASN A 25 -21.52 -34.70 -3.18
CA ASN A 25 -21.08 -33.50 -2.47
C ASN A 25 -22.20 -32.49 -2.19
N ILE A 26 -23.45 -32.83 -2.55
CA ILE A 26 -24.65 -32.11 -2.12
C ILE A 26 -25.21 -32.80 -0.88
N VAL A 27 -25.35 -32.05 0.21
CA VAL A 27 -25.88 -32.55 1.49
C VAL A 27 -27.25 -31.94 1.74
N ASN A 28 -28.27 -32.79 1.82
CA ASN A 28 -29.64 -32.41 2.13
C ASN A 28 -29.85 -32.45 3.65
N ASN A 29 -30.27 -31.34 4.26
CA ASN A 29 -30.55 -31.31 5.70
C ASN A 29 -31.96 -31.78 6.08
N GLY A 30 -32.80 -32.13 5.10
CA GLY A 30 -34.17 -32.62 5.32
C GLY A 30 -35.19 -31.55 5.72
N SER A 31 -34.81 -30.27 5.85
CA SER A 31 -35.75 -29.22 6.25
C SER A 31 -36.69 -28.84 5.10
N SER A 32 -38.00 -28.95 5.34
CA SER A 32 -39.07 -28.68 4.37
C SER A 32 -39.76 -27.32 4.57
N LEU A 33 -39.51 -26.62 5.67
CA LEU A 33 -40.07 -25.30 5.99
C LEU A 33 -38.99 -24.42 6.64
N SER A 34 -39.09 -23.09 6.51
CA SER A 34 -38.18 -22.17 7.21
C SER A 34 -38.21 -22.35 8.73
N ALA A 35 -39.38 -22.71 9.28
CA ALA A 35 -39.56 -23.00 10.71
C ALA A 35 -38.89 -24.31 11.17
N THR A 36 -38.54 -25.22 10.26
CA THR A 36 -37.85 -26.48 10.58
C THR A 36 -36.37 -26.47 10.22
N GLN A 37 -35.83 -25.30 9.85
CA GLN A 37 -34.39 -25.13 9.62
C GLN A 37 -33.63 -25.21 10.95
N ARG A 38 -32.56 -26.01 10.97
CA ARG A 38 -31.69 -26.18 12.15
C ARG A 38 -30.66 -25.06 12.30
N GLY A 39 -30.54 -24.19 11.30
CA GLY A 39 -29.58 -23.08 11.24
C GLY A 39 -28.26 -23.47 10.56
N ALA A 40 -27.60 -22.48 9.97
CA ALA A 40 -26.42 -22.67 9.13
C ALA A 40 -25.22 -23.33 9.85
N LEU A 41 -25.10 -23.16 11.17
CA LEU A 41 -24.04 -23.82 11.95
C LEU A 41 -24.31 -25.34 12.11
N CYS A 42 -25.57 -25.72 12.35
CA CYS A 42 -25.98 -27.12 12.38
C CYS A 42 -25.84 -27.77 11.00
N ASP A 43 -26.09 -27.02 9.94
CA ASP A 43 -25.86 -27.45 8.56
C ASP A 43 -24.37 -27.73 8.29
N LEU A 44 -23.46 -26.90 8.82
CA LEU A 44 -22.02 -27.20 8.78
C LEU A 44 -21.70 -28.49 9.56
N GLN A 45 -22.21 -28.65 10.78
CA GLN A 45 -21.99 -29.86 11.57
C GLN A 45 -22.43 -31.12 10.82
N LEU A 46 -23.61 -31.09 10.19
CA LEU A 46 -24.11 -32.20 9.37
C LEU A 46 -23.13 -32.55 8.24
N VAL A 47 -22.57 -31.55 7.56
CA VAL A 47 -21.56 -31.76 6.51
C VAL A 47 -20.29 -32.37 7.07
N LEU A 48 -19.79 -31.86 8.20
CA LEU A 48 -18.59 -32.38 8.88
C LEU A 48 -18.75 -33.86 9.23
N ASP A 49 -19.90 -34.25 9.77
CA ASP A 49 -20.21 -35.63 10.17
C ASP A 49 -20.36 -36.55 8.95
N THR A 50 -21.18 -36.12 7.97
CA THR A 50 -21.47 -36.91 6.76
C THR A 50 -20.20 -37.22 5.98
N LYS A 51 -19.25 -36.29 5.96
CA LYS A 51 -18.01 -36.40 5.20
C LYS A 51 -16.80 -36.78 6.07
N ARG A 52 -17.00 -36.97 7.38
CA ARG A 52 -15.95 -37.30 8.36
C ARG A 52 -14.76 -36.34 8.29
N LEU A 53 -15.03 -35.05 8.11
CA LEU A 53 -13.99 -34.03 7.87
C LEU A 53 -13.23 -33.66 9.13
N ALA A 54 -13.89 -33.72 10.29
CA ALA A 54 -13.25 -33.46 11.59
C ALA A 54 -12.27 -34.58 12.02
N ALA A 55 -12.33 -35.76 11.39
CA ALA A 55 -11.48 -36.90 11.73
C ALA A 55 -10.18 -36.97 10.88
N GLY A 56 -10.03 -36.11 9.88
CA GLY A 56 -8.86 -36.06 8.99
C GLY A 56 -8.14 -34.71 9.05
N PRO A 57 -6.92 -34.59 8.50
CA PRO A 57 -6.15 -33.35 8.46
C PRO A 57 -6.65 -32.41 7.35
N CYS A 58 -7.95 -32.12 7.35
CA CYS A 58 -8.62 -31.34 6.32
C CYS A 58 -9.06 -29.98 6.87
N ASP A 59 -8.44 -28.90 6.36
CA ASP A 59 -8.94 -27.54 6.59
C ASP A 59 -10.19 -27.30 5.71
N VAL A 60 -11.13 -26.48 6.20
CA VAL A 60 -12.41 -26.22 5.52
C VAL A 60 -12.62 -24.74 5.30
N MET A 61 -13.01 -24.38 4.08
CA MET A 61 -13.50 -23.05 3.75
C MET A 61 -15.04 -23.06 3.70
N VAL A 62 -15.66 -22.22 4.50
CA VAL A 62 -17.12 -22.08 4.62
C VAL A 62 -17.52 -20.74 4.05
N VAL A 63 -18.38 -20.74 3.03
CA VAL A 63 -18.89 -19.53 2.36
C VAL A 63 -20.42 -19.59 2.35
N ALA A 64 -21.08 -18.52 2.74
CA ALA A 64 -22.53 -18.44 2.67
C ALA A 64 -23.00 -18.33 1.22
N GLY A 65 -24.12 -19.01 0.92
CA GLY A 65 -24.67 -19.07 -0.44
C GLY A 65 -25.32 -17.78 -0.94
N ASP A 66 -25.51 -16.78 -0.08
CA ASP A 66 -26.04 -15.46 -0.41
C ASP A 66 -24.94 -14.42 -0.70
N MET A 67 -23.68 -14.87 -0.79
CA MET A 67 -22.56 -14.05 -1.22
C MET A 67 -22.44 -14.10 -2.75
N MET A 68 -22.64 -12.95 -3.39
CA MET A 68 -22.38 -12.74 -4.81
C MET A 68 -21.02 -12.08 -4.98
N PHE A 69 -20.13 -12.71 -5.73
CA PHE A 69 -18.86 -12.13 -6.13
C PHE A 69 -18.99 -11.59 -7.55
N GLN A 70 -18.28 -10.50 -7.85
CA GLN A 70 -18.10 -10.08 -9.24
C GLN A 70 -17.12 -11.05 -9.89
N ASP A 71 -17.60 -11.79 -10.91
CA ASP A 71 -16.90 -12.92 -11.54
C ASP A 71 -15.44 -12.60 -11.93
N ASP A 72 -15.16 -11.34 -12.27
CA ASP A 72 -13.85 -10.90 -12.69
C ASP A 72 -13.00 -10.25 -11.61
N THR A 73 -13.53 -9.92 -10.41
CA THR A 73 -12.79 -9.11 -9.42
C THR A 73 -12.44 -9.85 -8.13
N PHE A 74 -12.94 -11.04 -7.84
CA PHE A 74 -12.55 -11.76 -6.61
C PHE A 74 -11.40 -12.75 -6.86
N ASP A 75 -10.28 -12.63 -6.11
CA ASP A 75 -9.16 -13.57 -6.18
C ASP A 75 -9.11 -14.51 -4.97
N LEU A 76 -9.68 -15.71 -5.11
CA LEU A 76 -9.61 -16.73 -4.07
C LEU A 76 -8.16 -17.12 -3.71
N THR A 77 -7.23 -16.99 -4.65
CA THR A 77 -5.81 -17.34 -4.44
C THR A 77 -5.19 -16.52 -3.32
N GLN A 78 -5.52 -15.23 -3.22
CA GLN A 78 -5.01 -14.36 -2.14
C GLN A 78 -5.51 -14.80 -0.77
N VAL A 79 -6.79 -15.18 -0.68
CA VAL A 79 -7.38 -15.69 0.56
C VAL A 79 -6.66 -16.96 1.01
N LEU A 80 -6.44 -17.89 0.08
CA LEU A 80 -5.74 -19.14 0.38
C LEU A 80 -4.27 -18.93 0.73
N ASN A 81 -3.58 -18.01 0.05
CA ASN A 81 -2.19 -17.68 0.35
C ASN A 81 -2.05 -17.04 1.72
N TYR A 82 -2.93 -16.10 2.07
CA TYR A 82 -2.95 -15.49 3.39
C TYR A 82 -3.29 -16.51 4.49
N PHE A 83 -4.27 -17.38 4.25
CA PHE A 83 -4.56 -18.49 5.15
C PHE A 83 -3.34 -19.40 5.33
N ARG A 84 -2.62 -19.76 4.26
CA ARG A 84 -1.38 -20.55 4.36
C ARG A 84 -0.26 -19.82 5.10
N LEU A 85 -0.14 -18.51 4.93
CA LEU A 85 0.85 -17.71 5.68
C LEU A 85 0.59 -17.77 7.19
N LYS A 86 -0.67 -17.89 7.60
CA LYS A 86 -1.08 -18.03 9.01
C LYS A 86 -1.19 -19.48 9.49
N ARG A 87 -0.61 -20.45 8.76
CA ARG A 87 -0.79 -21.91 9.00
C ARG A 87 -0.54 -22.35 10.43
N GLU A 88 0.51 -21.85 11.05
CA GLU A 88 0.91 -22.24 12.41
C GLU A 88 0.13 -21.50 13.50
N THR A 89 -0.66 -20.49 13.11
CA THR A 89 -1.11 -19.45 14.04
C THR A 89 -2.63 -19.34 14.21
N GLY A 90 -3.44 -19.82 13.25
CA GLY A 90 -4.89 -19.80 13.45
C GLY A 90 -5.76 -19.91 12.20
N ASP A 91 -7.04 -19.60 12.42
CA ASP A 91 -8.12 -19.55 11.43
C ASP A 91 -8.19 -18.20 10.72
N LEU A 92 -9.05 -18.09 9.70
CA LEU A 92 -9.27 -16.87 8.94
C LEU A 92 -10.76 -16.53 8.85
N ALA A 93 -11.10 -15.27 9.06
CA ALA A 93 -12.41 -14.71 8.78
C ALA A 93 -12.29 -13.50 7.86
N LEU A 94 -13.10 -13.46 6.81
CA LEU A 94 -13.14 -12.31 5.93
C LEU A 94 -14.08 -11.24 6.48
N CYS A 95 -13.65 -9.99 6.37
CA CYS A 95 -14.39 -8.84 6.81
C CYS A 95 -14.44 -7.75 5.74
N TYR A 96 -15.32 -6.78 5.89
CA TYR A 96 -15.41 -5.63 5.01
C TYR A 96 -15.70 -4.37 5.81
N GLN A 97 -15.39 -3.21 5.22
CA GLN A 97 -15.70 -1.93 5.83
C GLN A 97 -17.21 -1.66 5.67
N LEU A 98 -17.93 -1.53 6.78
CA LEU A 98 -19.32 -1.07 6.76
C LEU A 98 -19.36 0.41 6.37
N ASP A 99 -20.15 0.71 5.34
CA ASP A 99 -20.49 2.08 4.98
C ASP A 99 -21.57 2.63 5.93
N GLY A 100 -21.49 3.92 6.26
CA GLY A 100 -22.40 4.56 7.22
C GLY A 100 -23.89 4.49 6.86
N GLN A 101 -24.23 4.16 5.62
CA GLN A 101 -25.61 3.98 5.15
C GLN A 101 -26.18 2.57 5.44
N GLU A 102 -25.35 1.58 5.79
CA GLU A 102 -25.80 0.23 6.17
C GLU A 102 -26.20 0.12 7.66
N ALA A 103 -26.29 1.25 8.38
CA ALA A 103 -26.88 1.29 9.71
C ALA A 103 -28.37 0.87 9.61
N GLY A 104 -28.72 -0.26 10.21
CA GLY A 104 -30.06 -0.86 10.09
C GLY A 104 -31.19 0.14 10.35
N ALA A 105 -32.36 -0.11 9.74
CA ALA A 105 -33.55 0.73 9.90
C ALA A 105 -33.83 1.01 11.40
N GLY A 106 -33.54 2.22 11.86
CA GLY A 106 -33.62 2.64 13.27
C GLY A 106 -32.29 3.02 13.95
N GLY A 107 -31.13 2.88 13.28
CA GLY A 107 -29.87 3.55 13.63
C GLY A 107 -29.09 3.06 14.86
N LEU A 108 -29.67 2.24 15.74
CA LEU A 108 -28.99 1.82 16.98
C LEU A 108 -28.29 0.46 16.94
N ARG A 109 -28.77 -0.52 16.16
CA ARG A 109 -28.23 -1.90 16.15
C ARG A 109 -27.74 -2.34 14.78
N CYS A 110 -26.57 -2.97 14.73
CA CYS A 110 -26.01 -3.52 13.51
C CYS A 110 -26.73 -4.82 13.11
N THR A 111 -26.95 -5.01 11.81
CA THR A 111 -27.47 -6.26 11.24
C THR A 111 -26.37 -7.30 11.03
N ARG A 112 -25.10 -6.89 11.15
CA ARG A 112 -23.88 -7.68 10.96
C ARG A 112 -23.10 -7.84 12.27
N GLY A 113 -22.34 -8.93 12.37
CA GLY A 113 -21.32 -9.07 13.40
C GLY A 113 -20.12 -8.17 13.10
N LEU A 114 -19.56 -7.52 14.12
CA LEU A 114 -18.41 -6.63 14.00
C LEU A 114 -17.17 -7.25 14.63
N VAL A 115 -16.01 -7.02 14.02
CA VAL A 115 -14.72 -7.52 14.51
C VAL A 115 -13.80 -6.36 14.90
N GLN A 116 -13.18 -6.45 16.07
CA GLN A 116 -12.07 -5.57 16.45
C GLN A 116 -10.77 -6.26 16.12
N VAL A 117 -9.94 -5.65 15.28
CA VAL A 117 -8.75 -6.26 14.69
C VAL A 117 -7.51 -5.53 15.18
N CYS A 118 -6.48 -6.27 15.55
CA CYS A 118 -5.16 -5.71 15.85
C CYS A 118 -4.52 -5.20 14.56
N PRO A 119 -4.17 -3.90 14.46
CA PRO A 119 -3.67 -3.30 13.22
C PRO A 119 -2.31 -3.85 12.75
N ASP A 120 -1.51 -4.41 13.66
CA ASP A 120 -0.18 -4.93 13.33
C ASP A 120 -0.20 -6.41 12.91
N THR A 121 -1.12 -7.19 13.45
CA THR A 121 -1.12 -8.66 13.27
C THR A 121 -2.30 -9.17 12.48
N ASN A 122 -3.33 -8.33 12.29
CA ASN A 122 -4.66 -8.68 11.83
C ASN A 122 -5.39 -9.73 12.68
N ARG A 123 -4.92 -10.01 13.90
CA ARG A 123 -5.64 -10.90 14.80
C ARG A 123 -6.93 -10.23 15.26
N ILE A 124 -8.04 -10.95 15.20
CA ILE A 124 -9.30 -10.51 15.77
C ILE A 124 -9.18 -10.58 17.30
N GLN A 125 -9.25 -9.43 17.95
CA GLN A 125 -9.17 -9.29 19.40
C GLN A 125 -10.52 -9.57 20.06
N ARG A 126 -11.60 -9.14 19.41
CA ARG A 126 -12.98 -9.37 19.84
C ARG A 126 -13.92 -9.47 18.66
N PHE A 127 -14.93 -10.31 18.80
CA PHE A 127 -16.06 -10.41 17.90
C PHE A 127 -17.35 -10.00 18.62
N PHE A 128 -18.14 -9.14 17.99
CA PHE A 128 -19.41 -8.67 18.51
C PHE A 128 -20.53 -9.13 17.60
N GLU A 129 -21.41 -10.02 18.06
CA GLU A 129 -22.54 -10.47 17.25
C GLU A 129 -23.67 -9.45 17.28
N LYS A 130 -23.90 -8.77 16.14
CA LYS A 130 -24.98 -7.77 15.93
C LYS A 130 -25.09 -6.77 17.09
N PRO A 131 -24.00 -6.05 17.43
CA PRO A 131 -23.95 -5.13 18.55
C PRO A 131 -24.78 -3.88 18.32
N LEU A 132 -24.95 -3.07 19.37
CA LEU A 132 -25.32 -1.68 19.22
C LEU A 132 -24.14 -0.88 18.63
N TRP A 133 -24.45 0.20 17.91
CA TRP A 133 -23.45 1.07 17.28
C TRP A 133 -22.45 1.67 18.27
N THR A 134 -22.84 1.80 19.54
CA THR A 134 -22.05 2.33 20.65
C THR A 134 -21.15 1.29 21.32
N ASP A 135 -21.37 0.00 21.11
CA ASP A 135 -20.65 -1.05 21.85
C ASP A 135 -19.19 -1.18 21.42
N THR A 136 -18.87 -0.75 20.19
CA THR A 136 -17.51 -0.78 19.66
C THR A 136 -17.29 0.37 18.66
N PRO A 137 -16.08 0.95 18.61
CA PRO A 137 -15.72 1.89 17.55
C PRO A 137 -15.45 1.18 16.20
N SER A 138 -15.30 -0.15 16.20
CA SER A 138 -14.98 -0.88 14.96
C SER A 138 -16.13 -0.83 13.97
N ARG A 139 -15.81 -0.71 12.68
CA ARG A 139 -16.76 -0.78 11.56
C ARG A 139 -16.37 -1.85 10.54
N LEU A 140 -15.58 -2.84 10.96
CA LEU A 140 -15.30 -4.02 10.16
C LEU A 140 -16.38 -5.07 10.42
N ALA A 141 -17.25 -5.31 9.43
CA ALA A 141 -18.26 -6.35 9.47
C ALA A 141 -17.67 -7.70 9.06
N SER A 142 -18.01 -8.76 9.78
CA SER A 142 -17.73 -10.13 9.40
C SER A 142 -18.79 -10.65 8.43
N VAL A 143 -18.36 -11.36 7.40
CA VAL A 143 -19.21 -12.17 6.53
C VAL A 143 -19.00 -13.64 6.81
N VAL A 144 -19.97 -14.50 6.48
CA VAL A 144 -19.77 -15.95 6.56
C VAL A 144 -18.91 -16.39 5.37
N PHE A 145 -17.62 -16.10 5.52
CA PHE A 145 -16.55 -16.55 4.68
C PHE A 145 -15.36 -16.80 5.61
N TYR A 146 -15.26 -18.06 6.04
CA TYR A 146 -14.29 -18.50 7.05
C TYR A 146 -13.41 -19.61 6.50
N CYS A 147 -12.11 -19.58 6.80
CA CYS A 147 -11.23 -20.73 6.61
C CYS A 147 -10.87 -21.27 7.99
N LEU A 148 -11.37 -22.47 8.29
CA LEU A 148 -11.22 -23.14 9.57
C LEU A 148 -10.19 -24.26 9.44
N ARG A 149 -9.27 -24.32 10.39
CA ARG A 149 -8.30 -25.41 10.55
C ARG A 149 -9.01 -26.67 11.01
N HIS A 150 -8.46 -27.81 10.62
CA HIS A 150 -8.94 -29.11 11.09
C HIS A 150 -9.07 -29.17 12.63
N ASP A 151 -8.10 -28.63 13.37
CA ASP A 151 -8.11 -28.57 14.85
C ASP A 151 -9.29 -27.74 15.41
N THR A 152 -9.77 -26.77 14.66
CA THR A 152 -10.91 -25.92 15.03
C THR A 152 -12.25 -26.59 14.69
N LEU A 153 -12.31 -27.55 13.76
CA LEU A 153 -13.59 -28.14 13.34
C LEU A 153 -14.32 -28.85 14.48
N GLY A 154 -13.58 -29.46 15.41
CA GLY A 154 -14.16 -30.15 16.58
C GLY A 154 -14.96 -29.22 17.50
N THR A 155 -14.69 -27.92 17.48
CA THR A 155 -15.37 -26.97 18.38
C THR A 155 -16.78 -26.63 17.93
N VAL A 156 -17.15 -26.92 16.69
CA VAL A 156 -18.52 -26.73 16.22
C VAL A 156 -19.47 -27.61 17.03
N GLN A 157 -19.13 -28.89 17.19
CA GLN A 157 -19.91 -29.83 18.00
C GLN A 157 -19.89 -29.43 19.47
N GLU A 158 -18.73 -29.05 20.00
CA GLU A 158 -18.56 -28.57 21.38
C GLU A 158 -19.54 -27.42 21.69
N TYR A 159 -19.55 -26.38 20.84
CA TYR A 159 -20.44 -25.23 21.00
C TYR A 159 -21.92 -25.60 20.90
N LEU A 160 -22.28 -26.46 19.93
CA LEU A 160 -23.65 -26.92 19.75
C LEU A 160 -24.16 -27.69 20.98
N CYS A 161 -23.33 -28.53 21.59
CA CYS A 161 -23.67 -29.24 22.83
C CYS A 161 -23.86 -28.31 24.03
N GLN A 162 -23.08 -27.22 24.10
CA GLN A 162 -23.20 -26.22 25.18
C GLN A 162 -24.40 -25.27 25.01
N SER A 163 -24.89 -25.11 23.78
CA SER A 163 -25.91 -24.10 23.44
C SER A 163 -27.32 -24.40 23.98
N GLY A 164 -27.61 -25.64 24.40
CA GLY A 164 -28.85 -26.04 25.09
C GLY A 164 -30.16 -25.56 24.41
N ASP A 165 -31.15 -25.18 25.23
CA ASP A 165 -32.44 -24.56 24.79
C ASP A 165 -32.31 -23.05 24.50
N GLY A 166 -31.09 -22.55 24.31
CA GLY A 166 -30.83 -21.15 24.00
C GLY A 166 -31.37 -20.73 22.63
N PRO A 167 -31.26 -19.43 22.30
CA PRO A 167 -31.62 -18.96 20.98
C PRO A 167 -30.73 -19.62 19.90
N PRO A 168 -31.26 -19.85 18.69
CA PRO A 168 -30.68 -20.77 17.73
C PRO A 168 -29.22 -20.44 17.38
N PRO A 169 -28.37 -21.46 17.21
CA PRO A 169 -26.95 -21.27 16.92
C PRO A 169 -26.76 -20.62 15.56
N THR A 170 -25.97 -19.55 15.52
CA THR A 170 -25.55 -18.85 14.29
C THR A 170 -24.04 -18.86 14.19
N PHE A 171 -23.52 -18.70 12.97
CA PHE A 171 -22.07 -18.53 12.76
C PHE A 171 -21.50 -17.36 13.55
N GLY A 172 -22.21 -16.23 13.61
CA GLY A 172 -21.73 -15.06 14.34
C GLY A 172 -21.64 -15.28 15.85
N ARG A 173 -22.59 -15.99 16.46
CA ARG A 173 -22.49 -16.39 17.86
C ARG A 173 -21.36 -17.40 18.11
N TYR A 174 -21.22 -18.37 17.22
CA TYR A 174 -20.13 -19.34 17.30
C TYR A 174 -18.76 -18.67 17.21
N LEU A 175 -18.55 -17.77 16.24
CA LEU A 175 -17.31 -16.98 16.12
C LEU A 175 -17.09 -16.08 17.36
N SER A 176 -18.16 -15.49 17.90
CA SER A 176 -18.10 -14.74 19.15
C SER A 176 -17.58 -15.59 20.31
N TRP A 177 -18.14 -16.78 20.53
CA TRP A 177 -17.68 -17.70 21.56
C TRP A 177 -16.27 -18.23 21.29
N LEU A 178 -15.98 -18.62 20.05
CA LEU A 178 -14.70 -19.17 19.64
C LEU A 178 -13.55 -18.19 19.89
N ILE A 179 -13.76 -16.91 19.56
CA ILE A 179 -12.75 -15.85 19.72
C ILE A 179 -12.72 -15.32 21.15
N ASN A 180 -13.87 -14.95 21.71
CA ASN A 180 -13.92 -14.23 22.98
C ASN A 180 -13.78 -15.17 24.18
N ASP A 181 -14.35 -16.37 24.12
CA ASP A 181 -14.44 -17.28 25.27
C ASP A 181 -13.38 -18.38 25.17
N ARG A 182 -13.27 -19.05 24.02
CA ARG A 182 -12.27 -20.11 23.78
C ARG A 182 -10.87 -19.56 23.45
N GLN A 183 -10.75 -18.25 23.20
CA GLN A 183 -9.48 -17.59 22.85
C GLN A 183 -8.78 -18.21 21.62
N GLN A 184 -9.56 -18.78 20.69
CA GLN A 184 -9.04 -19.29 19.43
C GLN A 184 -8.48 -18.12 18.62
N THR A 185 -7.28 -18.31 18.05
CA THR A 185 -6.70 -17.29 17.19
C THR A 185 -7.37 -17.32 15.82
N VAL A 186 -8.04 -16.22 15.48
CA VAL A 186 -8.65 -15.99 14.17
C VAL A 186 -8.09 -14.68 13.62
N TYR A 187 -7.59 -14.72 12.39
CA TYR A 187 -7.14 -13.54 11.66
C TYR A 187 -8.29 -12.95 10.83
N ALA A 188 -8.29 -11.63 10.69
CA ALA A 188 -9.16 -10.95 9.75
C ALA A 188 -8.44 -10.78 8.40
N MET A 189 -9.19 -10.90 7.30
CA MET A 189 -8.77 -10.42 5.98
C MET A 189 -9.84 -9.52 5.39
N LYS A 190 -9.46 -8.29 5.04
CA LYS A 190 -10.36 -7.28 4.51
C LYS A 190 -10.62 -7.53 3.02
N LEU A 191 -11.89 -7.61 2.68
CA LEU A 191 -12.41 -7.55 1.31
C LEU A 191 -12.60 -6.07 0.94
N ALA A 192 -11.72 -5.54 0.09
CA ALA A 192 -11.76 -4.12 -0.27
C ALA A 192 -12.93 -3.77 -1.21
N THR A 193 -13.21 -4.61 -2.20
CA THR A 193 -14.29 -4.40 -3.19
C THR A 193 -14.75 -5.74 -3.80
N GLY A 194 -15.82 -5.73 -4.61
CA GLY A 194 -16.09 -6.82 -5.56
C GLY A 194 -17.05 -7.92 -5.09
N PHE A 195 -17.83 -7.68 -4.03
CA PHE A 195 -18.87 -8.61 -3.58
C PHE A 195 -20.13 -7.87 -3.11
N GLN A 196 -21.25 -8.59 -3.03
CA GLN A 196 -22.53 -8.12 -2.48
C GLN A 196 -23.17 -9.24 -1.68
N LEU A 197 -23.77 -8.88 -0.55
CA LEU A 197 -24.66 -9.77 0.21
C LEU A 197 -26.08 -9.55 -0.31
N ILE A 198 -26.64 -10.55 -1.01
CA ILE A 198 -27.97 -10.43 -1.62
C ILE A 198 -29.08 -10.87 -0.66
N GLY A 199 -28.77 -11.66 0.37
CA GLY A 199 -29.76 -12.14 1.34
C GLY A 199 -30.77 -13.10 0.72
N ASP A 200 -31.98 -13.15 1.29
CA ASP A 200 -33.08 -13.97 0.77
C ASP A 200 -33.80 -13.24 -0.37
N VAL A 201 -33.42 -13.57 -1.61
CA VAL A 201 -33.92 -12.93 -2.82
C VAL A 201 -34.53 -13.93 -3.80
N GLY A 202 -35.55 -13.49 -4.53
CA GLY A 202 -36.13 -14.25 -5.63
C GLY A 202 -35.27 -14.19 -6.90
N LEU A 203 -35.62 -15.02 -7.89
CA LEU A 203 -34.91 -15.08 -9.18
C LEU A 203 -34.84 -13.71 -9.88
N ALA A 204 -35.90 -12.91 -9.79
CA ALA A 204 -35.95 -11.58 -10.41
C ALA A 204 -34.93 -10.61 -9.82
N ASP A 205 -34.79 -10.60 -8.49
CA ASP A 205 -33.81 -9.76 -7.80
C ASP A 205 -32.39 -10.28 -8.03
N TYR A 206 -32.18 -11.60 -8.02
CA TYR A 206 -30.90 -12.21 -8.39
C TYR A 206 -30.48 -11.82 -9.82
N THR A 207 -31.41 -11.92 -10.78
CA THR A 207 -31.16 -11.55 -12.18
C THR A 207 -30.91 -10.04 -12.32
N ARG A 208 -31.59 -9.21 -11.52
CA ARG A 208 -31.32 -7.77 -11.44
C ARG A 208 -29.91 -7.51 -10.93
N TRP A 209 -29.47 -8.21 -9.87
CA TRP A 209 -28.10 -8.10 -9.37
C TRP A 209 -27.08 -8.57 -10.39
N LEU A 210 -27.30 -9.70 -11.07
CA LEU A 210 -26.45 -10.14 -12.18
C LEU A 210 -26.39 -9.09 -13.29
N ALA A 211 -27.52 -8.51 -13.68
CA ALA A 211 -27.56 -7.45 -14.68
C ALA A 211 -26.81 -6.19 -14.22
N ILE A 212 -26.92 -5.79 -12.94
CA ILE A 212 -26.15 -4.68 -12.36
C ILE A 212 -24.65 -4.98 -12.38
N PHE A 213 -24.25 -6.20 -11.99
CA PHE A 213 -22.87 -6.63 -11.97
C PHE A 213 -22.29 -6.66 -13.39
N HIS A 214 -23.06 -7.13 -14.36
CA HIS A 214 -22.69 -7.16 -15.77
C HIS A 214 -22.67 -5.77 -16.43
N GLN A 215 -23.63 -4.89 -16.10
CA GLN A 215 -23.70 -3.52 -16.62
C GLN A 215 -22.63 -2.61 -16.01
N ARG A 216 -22.28 -2.75 -14.71
CA ARG A 216 -21.17 -2.01 -14.09
C ARG A 216 -19.84 -2.27 -14.78
N HIS A 217 -19.61 -3.49 -15.27
CA HIS A 217 -18.44 -3.83 -16.09
C HIS A 217 -18.40 -3.06 -17.42
N LEU A 218 -19.55 -2.70 -17.99
CA LEU A 218 -19.65 -2.03 -19.29
C LEU A 218 -19.80 -0.50 -19.20
N SER A 219 -20.34 0.04 -18.09
CA SER A 219 -20.76 1.45 -18.00
C SER A 219 -19.83 2.35 -17.17
N GLU A 220 -19.05 1.82 -16.22
CA GLU A 220 -18.10 2.63 -15.45
C GLU A 220 -16.72 2.65 -16.14
N ARG A 221 -16.57 3.45 -17.21
CA ARG A 221 -15.23 3.97 -17.52
C ARG A 221 -14.83 4.91 -16.39
N ARG A 222 -14.27 4.35 -15.32
CA ARG A 222 -13.73 5.14 -14.22
C ARG A 222 -12.69 6.09 -14.79
N PRO A 223 -12.74 7.39 -14.42
CA PRO A 223 -11.75 8.34 -14.89
C PRO A 223 -10.36 7.86 -14.48
N ALA A 224 -9.37 8.11 -15.33
CA ALA A 224 -7.99 7.77 -15.01
C ALA A 224 -7.58 8.48 -13.71
N ILE A 225 -7.02 7.72 -12.77
CA ILE A 225 -6.52 8.25 -11.51
C ILE A 225 -5.09 8.73 -11.76
N ARG A 226 -4.80 9.95 -11.32
CA ARG A 226 -3.48 10.56 -11.48
C ARG A 226 -2.95 11.03 -10.15
N HIS A 227 -1.73 10.62 -9.84
CA HIS A 227 -1.00 11.10 -8.68
C HIS A 227 0.30 11.74 -9.09
N ARG A 228 0.52 12.96 -8.60
CA ARG A 228 1.76 13.71 -8.80
C ARG A 228 2.54 13.79 -7.50
N VAL A 229 3.84 13.57 -7.60
CA VAL A 229 4.80 13.66 -6.50
C VAL A 229 5.91 14.60 -6.91
N ASN A 230 6.15 15.61 -6.08
CA ASN A 230 7.14 16.62 -6.30
C ASN A 230 8.55 16.11 -6.00
N ALA A 231 9.55 16.69 -6.67
CA ALA A 231 10.96 16.49 -6.33
C ALA A 231 11.27 17.07 -4.94
N ARG A 232 12.48 16.80 -4.45
CA ARG A 232 12.91 17.26 -3.14
C ARG A 232 14.34 17.75 -3.13
N VAL A 233 14.62 18.70 -2.25
CA VAL A 233 15.97 19.16 -1.91
C VAL A 233 16.25 18.90 -0.43
N GLY A 234 17.39 18.28 -0.13
CA GLY A 234 17.87 18.14 1.24
C GLY A 234 18.56 19.41 1.72
N LEU A 235 17.96 20.08 2.70
CA LEU A 235 18.48 21.34 3.26
C LEU A 235 19.56 21.06 4.32
N MET A 236 19.40 20.03 5.16
CA MET A 236 20.36 19.75 6.22
C MET A 236 20.43 18.25 6.54
N GLY A 237 21.62 17.78 6.94
CA GLY A 237 21.81 16.43 7.48
C GLY A 237 22.16 15.34 6.46
N ASN A 238 22.17 15.59 5.15
CA ASN A 238 22.56 14.57 4.17
C ASN A 238 24.03 14.15 4.32
N PRO A 239 24.41 12.86 4.13
CA PRO A 239 23.59 11.68 3.83
C PRO A 239 23.20 10.88 5.09
N SER A 240 22.94 11.54 6.23
CA SER A 240 22.84 10.86 7.54
C SER A 240 21.60 9.98 7.74
N ASP A 241 20.65 10.00 6.81
CA ASP A 241 19.46 9.15 6.85
C ASP A 241 19.78 7.64 6.74
N GLY A 242 20.88 7.30 6.06
CA GLY A 242 21.42 5.94 6.04
C GLY A 242 22.24 5.54 7.29
N PHE A 243 22.51 6.48 8.19
CA PHE A 243 23.45 6.35 9.31
C PHE A 243 22.84 6.74 10.67
N HIS A 244 21.52 6.58 10.81
CA HIS A 244 20.77 6.91 12.03
C HIS A 244 20.82 8.38 12.46
N GLY A 245 21.01 9.29 11.50
CA GLY A 245 21.05 10.72 11.73
C GLY A 245 19.69 11.41 11.60
N LYS A 246 19.75 12.73 11.49
CA LYS A 246 18.58 13.62 11.39
C LYS A 246 18.73 14.50 10.16
N THR A 247 17.63 14.73 9.45
CA THR A 247 17.64 15.50 8.20
C THR A 247 16.49 16.48 8.12
N ILE A 248 16.68 17.53 7.33
CA ILE A 248 15.62 18.48 6.95
C ILE A 248 15.59 18.52 5.43
N ALA A 249 14.43 18.28 4.84
CA ALA A 249 14.23 18.37 3.40
C ALA A 249 12.96 19.12 3.05
N LEU A 250 12.94 19.66 1.83
CA LEU A 250 11.85 20.44 1.28
C LEU A 250 11.40 19.83 -0.04
N SER A 251 10.10 19.61 -0.20
CA SER A 251 9.48 19.32 -1.50
C SER A 251 9.44 20.58 -2.36
N ILE A 252 9.73 20.44 -3.65
CA ILE A 252 9.79 21.57 -4.61
C ILE A 252 8.87 21.33 -5.80
N GLU A 253 8.06 22.32 -6.18
CA GLU A 253 7.06 22.20 -7.25
C GLU A 253 7.66 22.30 -8.65
N ASN A 254 8.89 22.79 -8.77
CA ASN A 254 9.62 22.94 -10.03
C ASN A 254 9.63 21.64 -10.85
N PHE A 255 9.77 20.51 -10.16
CA PHE A 255 9.92 19.21 -10.78
C PHE A 255 9.00 18.19 -10.12
N TRP A 256 8.48 17.27 -10.91
CA TRP A 256 7.49 16.31 -10.50
C TRP A 256 7.61 15.00 -11.29
N ALA A 257 7.14 13.93 -10.67
CA ALA A 257 6.78 12.68 -11.36
C ALA A 257 5.28 12.46 -11.19
N GLU A 258 4.62 12.07 -12.27
CA GLU A 258 3.19 11.77 -12.28
C GLU A 258 3.01 10.35 -12.79
N VAL A 259 2.12 9.60 -12.13
CA VAL A 259 1.69 8.29 -12.60
C VAL A 259 0.20 8.37 -12.88
N THR A 260 -0.20 7.78 -14.00
CA THR A 260 -1.60 7.63 -14.38
C THR A 260 -1.94 6.15 -14.41
N ILE A 261 -3.01 5.78 -13.71
CA ILE A 261 -3.60 4.44 -13.77
C ILE A 261 -5.02 4.54 -14.34
N SER A 262 -5.32 3.69 -15.31
CA SER A 262 -6.64 3.60 -15.93
C SER A 262 -7.04 2.13 -16.10
N GLU A 263 -8.28 1.80 -15.80
CA GLU A 263 -8.81 0.45 -15.98
C GLU A 263 -8.70 0.01 -17.44
N SER A 264 -8.32 -1.24 -17.66
CA SER A 264 -8.14 -1.83 -19.00
C SER A 264 -8.38 -3.33 -18.98
N ALA A 265 -8.71 -3.92 -20.13
CA ALA A 265 -8.96 -5.36 -20.24
C ALA A 265 -7.74 -6.23 -19.86
N THR A 266 -6.53 -5.71 -20.05
CA THR A 266 -5.25 -6.38 -19.76
C THR A 266 -4.39 -5.47 -18.91
N LEU A 267 -3.59 -6.05 -17.99
CA LEU A 267 -2.60 -5.29 -17.23
C LEU A 267 -1.46 -4.87 -18.16
N ARG A 268 -1.22 -3.57 -18.28
CA ARG A 268 -0.20 -2.99 -19.18
C ARG A 268 0.65 -1.99 -18.41
N LEU A 269 1.95 -2.14 -18.48
CA LEU A 269 2.91 -1.12 -18.06
C LEU A 269 3.42 -0.46 -19.35
N LEU A 270 3.11 0.82 -19.56
CA LEU A 270 3.53 1.51 -20.78
C LEU A 270 4.95 2.08 -20.60
N PRO A 271 5.89 1.77 -21.51
CA PRO A 271 7.20 2.41 -21.50
C PRO A 271 7.06 3.91 -21.76
N HIS A 272 7.87 4.71 -21.09
CA HIS A 272 7.93 6.13 -21.42
C HIS A 272 8.67 6.34 -22.75
N PRO A 273 8.12 7.09 -23.73
CA PRO A 273 8.73 7.23 -25.05
C PRO A 273 10.17 7.74 -25.03
N LEU A 274 10.50 8.62 -24.08
CA LEU A 274 11.84 9.21 -23.96
C LEU A 274 12.75 8.48 -22.96
N TYR A 275 12.19 7.81 -21.96
CA TYR A 275 12.98 7.29 -20.82
C TYR A 275 13.01 5.76 -20.76
N ASP A 276 12.15 5.09 -21.55
CA ASP A 276 12.18 3.66 -21.80
C ASP A 276 12.05 3.42 -23.33
N PRO A 277 12.91 4.01 -24.19
CA PRO A 277 12.77 3.88 -25.63
C PRO A 277 12.93 2.42 -26.06
N THR A 278 11.99 1.95 -26.89
CA THR A 278 12.02 0.61 -27.50
C THR A 278 12.24 0.65 -29.01
N GLU A 279 12.27 1.86 -29.58
CA GLU A 279 12.46 2.12 -31.00
C GLU A 279 13.56 3.17 -31.14
N PHE A 280 14.51 2.93 -32.04
CA PHE A 280 15.69 3.77 -32.26
C PHE A 280 15.87 3.98 -33.76
N GLY A 281 16.43 5.13 -34.15
CA GLY A 281 16.64 5.46 -35.56
C GLY A 281 17.70 4.60 -36.23
N SER A 282 18.67 4.08 -35.47
CA SER A 282 19.72 3.18 -35.95
C SER A 282 20.44 2.48 -34.79
N LEU A 283 21.35 1.55 -35.08
CA LEU A 283 22.23 0.96 -34.07
C LEU A 283 23.16 2.00 -33.41
N HIS A 284 23.58 3.03 -34.16
CA HIS A 284 24.41 4.10 -33.63
C HIS A 284 23.66 4.95 -32.60
N ASP A 285 22.38 5.22 -32.87
CA ASP A 285 21.47 5.93 -31.97
C ASP A 285 21.22 5.12 -30.67
N LEU A 286 20.94 3.82 -30.81
CA LEU A 286 20.84 2.90 -29.66
C LEU A 286 22.13 2.87 -28.83
N TYR A 287 23.29 2.80 -29.49
CA TYR A 287 24.61 2.81 -28.82
C TYR A 287 24.82 4.09 -28.02
N GLY A 288 24.61 5.26 -28.64
CA GLY A 288 24.80 6.56 -27.99
C GLY A 288 23.85 6.76 -26.80
N THR A 289 22.56 6.45 -27.00
CA THR A 289 21.54 6.54 -25.95
C THR A 289 21.87 5.58 -24.80
N SER A 290 22.20 4.32 -25.08
CA SER A 290 22.51 3.34 -24.03
C SER A 290 23.77 3.69 -23.25
N GLN A 291 24.79 4.25 -23.91
CA GLN A 291 26.02 4.68 -23.25
C GLN A 291 25.78 5.86 -22.30
N LYS A 292 24.92 6.81 -22.71
CA LYS A 292 24.63 8.02 -21.95
C LYS A 292 23.62 7.78 -20.83
N GLU A 293 22.51 7.14 -21.16
CA GLU A 293 21.33 7.04 -20.30
C GLU A 293 21.24 5.73 -19.52
N GLY A 294 22.08 4.76 -19.89
CA GLY A 294 22.02 3.39 -19.41
C GLY A 294 20.89 2.60 -20.05
N TYR A 295 20.63 1.41 -19.50
CA TYR A 295 19.66 0.45 -20.04
C TYR A 295 18.32 0.45 -19.29
N LEU A 296 18.24 1.17 -18.16
CA LEU A 296 17.17 1.04 -17.18
C LEU A 296 16.43 2.36 -16.99
N GLY A 297 15.18 2.41 -17.42
CA GLY A 297 14.27 3.54 -17.21
C GLY A 297 13.30 3.33 -16.05
N GLY A 298 12.16 4.01 -16.10
CA GLY A 298 11.13 3.98 -15.05
C GLY A 298 10.19 2.77 -15.14
N LEU A 299 10.17 2.04 -16.26
CA LEU A 299 9.32 0.87 -16.41
C LEU A 299 9.58 -0.20 -15.33
N ARG A 300 10.85 -0.44 -14.99
CA ARG A 300 11.22 -1.37 -13.90
C ARG A 300 10.72 -0.91 -12.53
N LEU A 301 10.66 0.41 -12.30
CA LEU A 301 10.16 0.98 -11.04
C LEU A 301 8.66 0.68 -10.92
N LEU A 302 7.90 0.86 -12.01
CA LEU A 302 6.48 0.51 -12.04
C LEU A 302 6.27 -0.98 -11.77
N GLN A 303 7.02 -1.85 -12.45
CA GLN A 303 6.90 -3.30 -12.27
C GLN A 303 7.22 -3.75 -10.84
N ALA A 304 8.34 -3.28 -10.27
CA ALA A 304 8.73 -3.59 -8.90
C ALA A 304 7.70 -3.03 -7.89
N THR A 305 7.15 -1.85 -8.16
CA THR A 305 6.10 -1.25 -7.34
C THR A 305 4.84 -2.12 -7.32
N CYS A 306 4.36 -2.57 -8.49
CA CYS A 306 3.20 -3.46 -8.57
C CYS A 306 3.43 -4.79 -7.83
N LYS A 307 4.60 -5.41 -8.00
CA LYS A 307 4.96 -6.65 -7.28
C LYS A 307 4.93 -6.43 -5.76
N ARG A 308 5.62 -5.41 -5.28
CA ARG A 308 5.74 -5.15 -3.84
C ARG A 308 4.39 -4.75 -3.23
N PHE A 309 3.59 -3.95 -3.94
CA PHE A 309 2.24 -3.60 -3.53
C PHE A 309 1.34 -4.84 -3.36
N TYR A 310 1.33 -5.75 -4.34
CA TYR A 310 0.56 -7.00 -4.26
C TYR A 310 1.01 -7.86 -3.08
N GLN A 311 2.33 -8.01 -2.88
CA GLN A 311 2.89 -8.76 -1.77
C GLN A 311 2.46 -8.18 -0.42
N VAL A 312 2.62 -6.87 -0.22
CA VAL A 312 2.29 -6.21 1.06
C VAL A 312 0.79 -6.23 1.33
N ALA A 313 -0.06 -6.07 0.32
CA ALA A 313 -1.50 -6.24 0.49
C ALA A 313 -1.84 -7.66 0.96
N SER A 314 -1.22 -8.69 0.36
CA SER A 314 -1.42 -10.07 0.78
C SER A 314 -0.90 -10.33 2.19
N GLU A 315 0.27 -9.81 2.57
CA GLU A 315 0.86 -9.98 3.91
C GLU A 315 0.06 -9.25 5.00
N ASN A 316 -0.52 -8.10 4.65
CA ASN A 316 -1.38 -7.30 5.53
C ASN A 316 -2.85 -7.75 5.51
N GLY A 317 -3.19 -8.89 4.89
CA GLY A 317 -4.55 -9.40 4.91
C GLY A 317 -5.56 -8.49 4.19
N THR A 318 -5.15 -7.83 3.12
CA THR A 318 -6.03 -7.04 2.25
C THR A 318 -6.18 -7.76 0.92
N ALA A 319 -7.39 -8.23 0.61
CA ALA A 319 -7.70 -8.87 -0.66
C ALA A 319 -7.83 -7.81 -1.77
N LEU A 320 -6.91 -7.82 -2.72
CA LEU A 320 -6.98 -6.99 -3.91
C LEU A 320 -7.87 -7.63 -4.96
N GLY A 321 -8.75 -6.83 -5.55
CA GLY A 321 -9.61 -7.33 -6.61
C GLY A 321 -8.82 -7.68 -7.88
N ARG A 322 -9.29 -8.65 -8.67
CA ARG A 322 -8.77 -8.98 -10.02
C ARG A 322 -9.16 -7.89 -11.03
N ARG A 323 -8.52 -6.72 -10.91
CA ARG A 323 -8.73 -5.61 -11.84
C ARG A 323 -7.46 -5.34 -12.62
N ASN A 324 -7.60 -5.34 -13.94
CA ASN A 324 -6.52 -5.02 -14.86
C ASN A 324 -6.48 -3.51 -15.11
N PHE A 325 -5.28 -3.00 -15.36
CA PHE A 325 -5.05 -1.57 -15.54
C PHE A 325 -3.89 -1.30 -16.48
N THR A 326 -3.94 -0.13 -17.13
CA THR A 326 -2.82 0.47 -17.82
C THR A 326 -2.17 1.47 -16.89
N LEU A 327 -0.87 1.30 -16.63
CA LEU A 327 -0.06 2.18 -15.81
C LEU A 327 0.99 2.85 -16.69
N ARG A 328 1.11 4.18 -16.58
CA ARG A 328 2.15 4.96 -17.25
C ARG A 328 2.65 6.06 -16.34
N TYR A 329 3.87 6.51 -16.55
CA TYR A 329 4.42 7.65 -15.83
C TYR A 329 4.86 8.76 -16.78
N ASP A 330 5.02 9.96 -16.25
CA ASP A 330 5.65 11.10 -16.89
C ASP A 330 6.47 11.85 -15.82
N THR A 331 7.55 12.51 -16.21
CA THR A 331 8.37 13.28 -15.27
C THR A 331 9.22 14.33 -15.98
N ASN A 332 9.35 15.48 -15.33
CA ASN A 332 10.32 16.50 -15.69
C ASN A 332 11.49 16.57 -14.68
N ILE A 333 11.63 15.61 -13.77
CA ILE A 333 12.74 15.57 -12.81
C ILE A 333 14.02 15.20 -13.56
N PRO A 334 15.06 16.07 -13.57
CA PRO A 334 16.28 15.75 -14.27
C PRO A 334 16.95 14.50 -13.68
N ARG A 335 17.47 13.63 -14.58
CA ARG A 335 18.11 12.38 -14.18
C ARG A 335 19.47 12.66 -13.53
N GLN A 336 19.87 11.80 -12.60
CA GLN A 336 21.21 11.75 -12.00
C GLN A 336 21.72 13.05 -11.32
N VAL A 337 20.86 14.03 -11.05
CA VAL A 337 21.21 15.27 -10.32
C VAL A 337 20.77 15.26 -8.85
N GLY A 338 20.46 14.08 -8.31
CA GLY A 338 20.18 13.93 -6.88
C GLY A 338 18.86 14.54 -6.40
N LEU A 339 17.86 14.72 -7.27
CA LEU A 339 16.54 15.30 -6.96
C LEU A 339 15.43 14.26 -6.66
N ALA A 340 15.81 13.00 -6.45
CA ALA A 340 14.92 11.90 -6.06
C ALA A 340 13.82 11.53 -7.09
N GLY A 341 14.18 11.47 -8.38
CA GLY A 341 13.24 11.10 -9.44
C GLY A 341 12.69 9.67 -9.32
N SER A 342 13.52 8.68 -8.97
CA SER A 342 13.08 7.28 -8.86
C SER A 342 12.00 7.09 -7.80
N SER A 343 12.21 7.62 -6.60
CA SER A 343 11.24 7.50 -5.53
C SER A 343 10.00 8.34 -5.74
N ALA A 344 10.09 9.44 -6.51
CA ALA A 344 8.90 10.19 -6.91
C ALA A 344 7.98 9.32 -7.77
N ILE A 345 8.53 8.61 -8.76
CA ILE A 345 7.79 7.67 -9.62
C ILE A 345 7.18 6.54 -8.79
N VAL A 346 7.98 5.89 -7.91
CA VAL A 346 7.50 4.80 -7.05
C VAL A 346 6.38 5.29 -6.12
N THR A 347 6.55 6.45 -5.48
CA THR A 347 5.54 7.02 -4.57
C THR A 347 4.25 7.36 -5.32
N ALA A 348 4.34 7.95 -6.53
CA ALA A 348 3.18 8.24 -7.36
C ALA A 348 2.46 6.96 -7.80
N ALA A 349 3.20 5.93 -8.19
CA ALA A 349 2.66 4.62 -8.57
C ALA A 349 1.95 3.93 -7.39
N LEU A 350 2.54 3.96 -6.18
CA LEU A 350 1.89 3.42 -4.99
C LEU A 350 0.58 4.14 -4.68
N ARG A 351 0.53 5.48 -4.73
CA ARG A 351 -0.70 6.24 -4.52
C ARG A 351 -1.78 5.89 -5.56
N CYS A 352 -1.40 5.75 -6.83
CA CYS A 352 -2.30 5.27 -7.88
C CYS A 352 -2.85 3.87 -7.59
N LEU A 353 -2.01 2.92 -7.18
CA LEU A 353 -2.44 1.56 -6.86
C LEU A 353 -3.34 1.53 -5.63
N MET A 354 -3.00 2.30 -4.59
CA MET A 354 -3.82 2.43 -3.39
C MET A 354 -5.23 2.93 -3.71
N ASP A 355 -5.35 4.04 -4.44
CA ASP A 355 -6.64 4.57 -4.87
C ASP A 355 -7.39 3.62 -5.81
N PHE A 356 -6.68 3.00 -6.76
CA PHE A 356 -7.29 2.09 -7.72
C PHE A 356 -7.90 0.86 -7.04
N TYR A 357 -7.26 0.32 -6.01
CA TYR A 357 -7.74 -0.86 -5.26
C TYR A 357 -8.51 -0.53 -3.97
N GLY A 358 -8.70 0.75 -3.63
CA GLY A 358 -9.38 1.16 -2.40
C GLY A 358 -8.60 0.86 -1.12
N VAL A 359 -7.27 0.82 -1.20
CA VAL A 359 -6.36 0.67 -0.04
C VAL A 359 -6.14 2.05 0.57
N THR A 360 -6.44 2.19 1.86
CA THR A 360 -6.44 3.48 2.57
C THR A 360 -5.28 3.59 3.55
N GLU A 361 -5.11 4.75 4.21
CA GLU A 361 -4.13 4.90 5.29
C GLU A 361 -4.44 3.99 6.51
N ALA A 362 -5.66 3.48 6.65
CA ALA A 362 -5.99 2.47 7.67
C ALA A 362 -5.35 1.12 7.36
N ASP A 363 -5.16 0.81 6.07
CA ASP A 363 -4.57 -0.44 5.58
C ASP A 363 -3.05 -0.34 5.45
N VAL A 364 -2.55 0.84 5.03
CA VAL A 364 -1.12 1.16 4.95
C VAL A 364 -0.88 2.52 5.59
N PRO A 365 -0.52 2.56 6.89
CA PRO A 365 -0.31 3.81 7.61
C PRO A 365 0.72 4.71 6.93
N ARG A 366 0.46 6.01 6.92
CA ARG A 366 1.28 7.00 6.23
C ARG A 366 2.78 6.95 6.60
N HIS A 367 3.09 6.68 7.87
CA HIS A 367 4.47 6.57 8.35
C HIS A 367 5.21 5.32 7.85
N ARG A 368 4.50 4.29 7.36
CA ARG A 368 5.07 3.09 6.73
C ARG A 368 5.28 3.23 5.23
N LEU A 369 4.57 4.14 4.55
CA LEU A 369 4.73 4.37 3.10
C LEU A 369 6.18 4.66 2.68
N PRO A 370 6.98 5.48 3.40
CA PRO A 370 8.37 5.71 3.03
C PRO A 370 9.22 4.44 3.02
N GLN A 371 8.97 3.53 3.97
CA GLN A 371 9.66 2.25 4.03
C GLN A 371 9.22 1.34 2.88
N LEU A 372 7.93 1.33 2.53
CA LEU A 372 7.43 0.59 1.37
C LEU A 372 8.07 1.05 0.06
N VAL A 373 8.19 2.36 -0.15
CA VAL A 373 8.89 2.95 -1.30
C VAL A 373 10.36 2.52 -1.30
N LEU A 374 11.02 2.58 -0.14
CA LEU A 374 12.42 2.16 -0.02
C LEU A 374 12.60 0.67 -0.32
N ASP A 375 11.68 -0.19 0.12
CA ASP A 375 11.74 -1.63 -0.15
C ASP A 375 11.62 -1.95 -1.65
N VAL A 376 10.82 -1.20 -2.40
CA VAL A 376 10.76 -1.34 -3.88
C VAL A 376 12.13 -1.10 -4.49
N GLU A 377 12.85 -0.08 -4.04
CA GLU A 377 14.14 0.25 -4.64
C GLU A 377 15.24 -0.67 -4.14
N ARG A 378 15.29 -0.92 -2.82
CA ARG A 378 16.37 -1.69 -2.21
C ARG A 378 16.18 -3.20 -2.34
N SER A 379 15.00 -3.71 -1.99
CA SER A 379 14.75 -5.15 -1.92
C SER A 379 14.44 -5.75 -3.28
N GLU A 380 13.72 -5.05 -4.14
CA GLU A 380 13.37 -5.56 -5.48
C GLU A 380 14.41 -5.21 -6.54
N LEU A 381 14.95 -3.99 -6.51
CA LEU A 381 15.80 -3.47 -7.58
C LEU A 381 17.29 -3.34 -7.19
N GLY A 382 17.65 -3.66 -5.94
CA GLY A 382 19.02 -3.57 -5.45
C GLY A 382 19.61 -2.16 -5.43
N ILE A 383 18.76 -1.13 -5.54
CA ILE A 383 19.17 0.28 -5.54
C ILE A 383 19.55 0.66 -4.10
N GLN A 384 20.78 1.13 -3.91
CA GLN A 384 21.19 1.70 -2.64
C GLN A 384 20.54 3.08 -2.47
N ALA A 385 19.72 3.22 -1.43
CA ALA A 385 19.03 4.44 -1.10
C ALA A 385 18.79 4.56 0.41
N GLY A 386 18.61 5.79 0.87
CA GLY A 386 18.15 6.13 2.22
C GLY A 386 16.68 6.53 2.24
N LEU A 387 16.15 6.80 3.43
CA LEU A 387 14.74 7.11 3.65
C LEU A 387 14.36 8.57 3.36
N GLN A 388 15.32 9.50 3.39
CA GLN A 388 15.05 10.95 3.38
C GLN A 388 14.11 11.36 2.24
N ASP A 389 14.46 10.96 1.03
CA ASP A 389 13.72 11.24 -0.20
C ASP A 389 12.26 10.77 -0.11
N ARG A 390 12.07 9.54 0.36
CA ARG A 390 10.79 8.86 0.42
C ARG A 390 9.89 9.51 1.46
N VAL A 391 10.46 9.87 2.60
CA VAL A 391 9.72 10.55 3.68
C VAL A 391 9.23 11.92 3.19
N VAL A 392 10.10 12.78 2.67
CA VAL A 392 9.68 14.12 2.24
C VAL A 392 8.69 14.07 1.06
N GLN A 393 8.80 13.09 0.16
CA GLN A 393 7.85 12.91 -0.95
C GLN A 393 6.47 12.41 -0.50
N VAL A 394 6.43 11.55 0.52
CA VAL A 394 5.16 11.10 1.13
C VAL A 394 4.52 12.22 1.96
N TYR A 395 5.32 13.01 2.67
CA TYR A 395 4.83 14.03 3.59
C TYR A 395 4.49 15.35 2.89
N GLY A 396 5.30 15.77 1.90
CA GLY A 396 5.22 17.09 1.28
C GLY A 396 5.75 18.20 2.19
N GLY A 397 5.91 19.40 1.66
CA GLY A 397 6.32 20.58 2.43
C GLY A 397 7.75 20.50 2.98
N LEU A 398 7.96 21.17 4.11
CA LEU A 398 9.22 21.21 4.83
C LEU A 398 9.17 20.23 6.01
N VAL A 399 10.04 19.23 6.00
CA VAL A 399 9.97 18.10 6.94
C VAL A 399 11.29 17.91 7.65
N TYR A 400 11.23 17.87 8.99
CA TYR A 400 12.27 17.34 9.85
C TYR A 400 12.08 15.84 10.02
N MET A 401 13.18 15.10 9.93
CA MET A 401 13.19 13.64 9.96
C MET A 401 14.27 13.14 10.90
N ASP A 402 13.89 12.30 11.86
CA ASP A 402 14.80 11.66 12.81
C ASP A 402 14.85 10.15 12.56
N PHE A 403 16.01 9.66 12.13
CA PHE A 403 16.26 8.25 11.85
C PHE A 403 17.09 7.58 12.96
N SER A 404 17.13 8.17 14.16
CA SER A 404 17.86 7.62 15.31
C SER A 404 17.61 6.13 15.49
N ARG A 405 18.69 5.44 15.88
CA ARG A 405 18.72 3.98 15.97
C ARG A 405 17.62 3.45 16.88
N GLU A 406 17.37 4.10 18.01
CA GLU A 406 16.31 3.67 18.94
C GLU A 406 14.93 3.70 18.28
N LEU A 407 14.61 4.74 17.50
CA LEU A 407 13.34 4.83 16.78
C LEU A 407 13.23 3.78 15.67
N MET A 408 14.29 3.63 14.87
CA MET A 408 14.28 2.69 13.75
C MET A 408 14.16 1.24 14.23
N GLU A 409 14.87 0.85 15.30
CA GLU A 409 14.83 -0.51 15.85
C GLU A 409 13.54 -0.79 16.63
N SER A 410 13.00 0.18 17.38
CA SER A 410 11.81 -0.04 18.23
C SER A 410 10.50 -0.15 17.45
N ARG A 411 10.34 0.61 16.35
CA ARG A 411 9.06 0.69 15.62
C ARG A 411 9.18 0.54 14.11
N GLY A 412 10.39 0.47 13.55
CA GLY A 412 10.61 0.29 12.11
C GLY A 412 10.47 1.55 11.25
N TYR A 413 10.31 2.73 11.86
CA TYR A 413 10.20 4.01 11.16
C TYR A 413 10.71 5.18 12.02
N GLY A 414 11.21 6.22 11.34
CA GLY A 414 11.73 7.44 11.97
C GLY A 414 10.65 8.37 12.49
N GLU A 415 11.03 9.47 13.13
CA GLU A 415 10.09 10.53 13.52
C GLU A 415 10.05 11.62 12.45
N TYR A 416 8.85 11.92 11.96
CA TYR A 416 8.67 12.86 10.85
C TYR A 416 7.75 14.00 11.30
N ARG A 417 8.28 15.22 11.31
CA ARG A 417 7.56 16.41 11.77
C ARG A 417 7.59 17.49 10.69
N TYR A 418 6.44 18.09 10.40
CA TYR A 418 6.40 19.30 9.59
C TYR A 418 7.06 20.44 10.35
N LEU A 419 7.94 21.18 9.69
CA LEU A 419 8.46 22.43 10.22
C LEU A 419 7.59 23.58 9.72
N ALA A 420 7.01 24.33 10.65
CA ALA A 420 6.36 25.59 10.32
C ALA A 420 7.45 26.60 9.94
N ALA A 421 7.45 27.07 8.70
CA ALA A 421 8.23 28.24 8.35
C ALA A 421 7.57 29.43 9.07
N GLY A 422 8.27 30.09 10.00
CA GLY A 422 7.77 31.26 10.74
C GLY A 422 7.52 32.51 9.88
N GLY A 423 7.44 32.35 8.56
CA GLY A 423 7.40 33.36 7.51
C GLY A 423 7.66 32.72 6.14
N PRO A 424 7.67 33.49 5.04
CA PRO A 424 8.10 32.97 3.74
C PRO A 424 9.54 32.44 3.86
N LEU A 425 9.80 31.31 3.21
CA LEU A 425 11.16 30.80 3.11
C LEU A 425 12.04 31.83 2.39
N PRO A 426 13.30 31.99 2.79
CA PRO A 426 14.22 32.87 2.08
C PRO A 426 14.40 32.41 0.63
N PRO A 427 14.78 33.30 -0.30
CA PRO A 427 14.97 32.93 -1.71
C PRO A 427 15.98 31.81 -1.86
N LEU A 428 15.52 30.69 -2.39
CA LEU A 428 16.33 29.51 -2.67
C LEU A 428 16.47 29.36 -4.19
N PHE A 429 17.64 28.94 -4.64
CA PHE A 429 17.86 28.52 -6.02
C PHE A 429 18.40 27.10 -6.08
N LEU A 430 18.20 26.47 -7.24
CA LEU A 430 18.79 25.21 -7.60
C LEU A 430 19.61 25.41 -8.87
N ALA A 431 20.86 24.95 -8.85
CA ALA A 431 21.67 24.83 -10.05
C ALA A 431 22.12 23.39 -10.26
N TYR A 432 22.14 22.91 -11.49
CA TYR A 432 22.46 21.51 -11.78
C TYR A 432 23.12 21.30 -13.14
N LEU A 433 23.78 20.15 -13.30
CA LEU A 433 24.43 19.74 -14.54
C LEU A 433 23.37 19.43 -15.60
N ALA A 434 23.52 19.99 -16.80
CA ALA A 434 22.68 19.64 -17.95
C ALA A 434 22.93 18.21 -18.44
N ASP A 435 24.16 17.72 -18.29
CA ASP A 435 24.59 16.38 -18.70
C ASP A 435 25.48 15.72 -17.62
N PRO A 436 24.89 15.14 -16.57
CA PRO A 436 25.64 14.53 -15.48
C PRO A 436 26.27 13.20 -15.90
N SER A 437 27.50 12.94 -15.45
CA SER A 437 28.13 11.61 -15.56
C SER A 437 27.68 10.67 -14.43
N ASP A 438 27.65 9.35 -14.71
CA ASP A 438 27.09 8.31 -13.83
C ASP A 438 27.93 8.11 -12.54
N SER A 439 27.74 9.00 -11.57
CA SER A 439 28.44 9.00 -10.26
C SER A 439 27.88 7.99 -9.25
N GLY A 440 26.78 7.30 -9.58
CA GLY A 440 26.08 6.36 -8.67
C GLY A 440 26.91 5.17 -8.21
N LYS A 441 28.02 4.85 -8.90
CA LYS A 441 28.92 3.73 -8.53
C LYS A 441 29.79 4.05 -7.31
N MET A 442 30.13 5.31 -7.06
CA MET A 442 31.08 5.71 -6.00
C MET A 442 30.51 5.59 -4.58
N HIS A 443 29.19 5.70 -4.39
CA HIS A 443 28.54 5.64 -3.08
C HIS A 443 28.30 4.20 -2.56
N SER A 444 28.43 3.20 -3.43
CA SER A 444 28.03 1.81 -3.15
C SER A 444 28.92 1.06 -2.16
N ASP A 445 30.19 1.47 -2.06
CA ASP A 445 31.23 0.78 -1.29
C ASP A 445 31.19 1.15 0.22
N ILE A 446 30.76 2.37 0.57
CA ILE A 446 30.84 2.86 1.96
C ILE A 446 29.70 2.35 2.84
N SER A 447 28.46 2.32 2.35
CA SER A 447 27.34 1.74 3.10
C SER A 447 27.58 0.28 3.49
N LEU A 448 28.33 -0.45 2.66
CA LEU A 448 28.74 -1.83 2.92
C LEU A 448 29.83 -1.91 3.99
N ARG A 449 30.84 -1.02 3.92
CA ARG A 449 31.93 -0.93 4.91
C ARG A 449 31.45 -0.49 6.29
N TRP A 450 30.55 0.50 6.36
CA TRP A 450 29.91 0.92 7.61
C TRP A 450 29.17 -0.22 8.30
N LYS A 451 28.38 -1.00 7.55
CA LYS A 451 27.66 -2.16 8.10
C LYS A 451 28.58 -3.26 8.62
N ARG A 452 29.83 -3.31 8.16
CA ARG A 452 30.84 -4.27 8.63
C ARG A 452 31.60 -3.79 9.86
N GLY A 453 31.36 -2.56 10.32
CA GLY A 453 32.06 -1.99 11.47
C GLY A 453 33.55 -1.76 11.22
N ASP A 454 33.95 -1.56 9.96
CA ASP A 454 35.34 -1.34 9.59
C ASP A 454 35.87 -0.03 10.20
N ASP A 455 36.98 -0.10 10.94
CA ASP A 455 37.66 1.08 11.50
C ASP A 455 38.14 2.07 10.40
N ASP A 456 38.22 1.58 9.14
CA ASP A 456 38.55 2.34 7.93
C ASP A 456 37.44 3.23 7.37
N VAL A 457 36.26 3.31 8.01
CA VAL A 457 35.18 4.23 7.59
C VAL A 457 35.67 5.67 7.56
N ILE A 458 36.58 6.09 8.45
CA ILE A 458 37.12 7.46 8.45
C ILE A 458 37.94 7.74 7.18
N ALA A 459 38.75 6.77 6.73
CA ALA A 459 39.48 6.88 5.46
C ALA A 459 38.53 6.80 4.24
N GLY A 460 37.46 6.00 4.32
CA GLY A 460 36.38 5.95 3.33
C GLY A 460 35.59 7.27 3.23
N MET A 461 35.33 7.93 4.36
CA MET A 461 34.71 9.26 4.44
C MET A 461 35.62 10.31 3.77
N ALA A 462 36.93 10.28 4.01
CA ALA A 462 37.87 11.17 3.34
C ALA A 462 37.90 10.97 1.80
N ARG A 463 37.72 9.73 1.32
CA ARG A 463 37.56 9.45 -0.12
C ARG A 463 36.20 9.91 -0.66
N LEU A 464 35.12 9.85 0.13
CA LEU A 464 33.77 10.34 -0.23
C LEU A 464 33.66 11.87 -0.32
N TYR A 465 34.31 12.57 0.60
CA TYR A 465 34.27 14.03 0.72
C TYR A 465 35.48 14.71 0.07
N GLY A 466 36.38 13.92 -0.54
CA GLY A 466 37.53 14.43 -1.29
C GLY A 466 37.12 15.05 -2.62
N ALA A 467 37.92 16.00 -3.11
CA ALA A 467 37.67 16.70 -4.36
C ALA A 467 37.46 15.74 -5.55
N ALA A 468 38.20 14.62 -5.58
CA ALA A 468 38.10 13.60 -6.63
C ALA A 468 36.76 12.84 -6.66
N ALA A 469 36.06 12.69 -5.53
CA ALA A 469 34.76 12.01 -5.47
C ALA A 469 33.58 12.95 -5.75
N LEU A 470 33.73 14.23 -5.39
CA LEU A 470 32.75 15.26 -5.74
C LEU A 470 32.83 15.60 -7.23
N GLY A 471 34.03 15.60 -7.82
CA GLY A 471 34.25 15.95 -9.22
C GLY A 471 34.25 17.46 -9.46
N ASP A 472 35.03 17.90 -10.45
CA ASP A 472 35.38 19.30 -10.65
C ASP A 472 34.16 20.20 -10.90
N LEU A 473 33.19 19.73 -11.69
CA LEU A 473 31.97 20.50 -11.99
C LEU A 473 31.08 20.72 -10.75
N ASN A 474 31.00 19.73 -9.86
CA ASN A 474 30.24 19.86 -8.62
C ASN A 474 30.92 20.85 -7.66
N LEU A 475 32.26 20.83 -7.59
CA LEU A 475 33.03 21.80 -6.81
C LEU A 475 32.91 23.22 -7.41
N ARG A 476 32.92 23.33 -8.73
CA ARG A 476 32.74 24.61 -9.44
C ARG A 476 31.41 25.26 -9.12
N MET A 477 30.31 24.50 -9.10
CA MET A 477 29.00 25.02 -8.66
C MET A 477 29.07 25.58 -7.23
N VAL A 478 29.73 24.87 -6.30
CA VAL A 478 29.89 25.35 -4.91
C VAL A 478 30.74 26.62 -4.85
N GLU A 479 31.81 26.69 -5.62
CA GLU A 479 32.71 27.84 -5.68
C GLU A 479 31.99 29.09 -6.21
N LEU A 480 31.26 28.97 -7.31
CA LEU A 480 30.52 30.08 -7.92
C LEU A 480 29.52 30.70 -6.95
N GLY A 481 28.77 29.87 -6.23
CA GLY A 481 27.85 30.34 -5.19
C GLY A 481 28.57 31.13 -4.10
N LYS A 482 29.69 30.60 -3.58
CA LYS A 482 30.48 31.27 -2.54
C LYS A 482 31.09 32.59 -3.01
N GLN A 483 31.65 32.63 -4.22
CA GLN A 483 32.28 33.82 -4.81
C GLN A 483 31.30 35.00 -4.90
N HIS A 484 30.01 34.72 -5.08
CA HIS A 484 28.97 35.74 -5.25
C HIS A 484 28.07 35.89 -4.00
N GLY A 485 28.49 35.35 -2.85
CA GLY A 485 27.85 35.58 -1.55
C GLY A 485 26.64 34.70 -1.25
N ALA A 486 26.45 33.57 -1.95
CA ALA A 486 25.41 32.59 -1.64
C ALA A 486 25.94 31.44 -0.77
N ALA A 487 25.14 31.02 0.21
CA ALA A 487 25.40 29.79 0.95
C ALA A 487 24.86 28.60 0.15
N VAL A 488 25.74 27.69 -0.27
CA VAL A 488 25.42 26.59 -1.19
C VAL A 488 25.81 25.24 -0.62
N LYS A 489 25.01 24.21 -0.93
CA LYS A 489 25.30 22.82 -0.61
C LYS A 489 24.67 21.85 -1.61
N PHE A 490 25.10 20.59 -1.58
CA PHE A 490 24.46 19.52 -2.36
C PHE A 490 23.09 19.14 -1.77
N PRO A 491 22.00 19.12 -2.56
CA PRO A 491 20.67 18.72 -2.08
C PRO A 491 20.50 17.19 -2.02
N GLY A 492 21.48 16.42 -2.52
CA GLY A 492 21.46 14.96 -2.64
C GLY A 492 22.87 14.41 -2.92
N SER A 493 22.96 13.31 -3.68
CA SER A 493 24.21 12.56 -3.92
C SER A 493 25.22 13.21 -4.90
N GLY A 494 24.89 14.38 -5.48
CA GLY A 494 25.72 15.11 -6.45
C GLY A 494 24.94 15.57 -7.68
N GLY A 495 25.57 16.35 -8.57
CA GLY A 495 25.00 16.81 -9.84
C GLY A 495 24.10 18.06 -9.74
N ALA A 496 23.82 18.54 -8.53
CA ALA A 496 23.08 19.77 -8.27
C ALA A 496 23.58 20.46 -6.99
N VAL A 497 23.36 21.76 -6.87
CA VAL A 497 23.49 22.54 -5.64
C VAL A 497 22.18 23.27 -5.34
N VAL A 498 21.81 23.32 -4.07
CA VAL A 498 20.80 24.24 -3.56
C VAL A 498 21.51 25.39 -2.86
N GLY A 499 21.12 26.61 -3.20
CA GLY A 499 21.70 27.84 -2.69
C GLY A 499 20.68 28.74 -2.02
N LEU A 500 21.13 29.41 -0.97
CA LEU A 500 20.40 30.43 -0.24
C LEU A 500 20.92 31.82 -0.63
N CYS A 501 20.02 32.69 -1.08
CA CYS A 501 20.29 34.09 -1.36
C CYS A 501 19.69 35.01 -0.29
N HIS A 502 20.34 36.13 -0.01
CA HIS A 502 19.86 37.13 0.94
C HIS A 502 18.62 37.90 0.42
N ASP A 503 18.55 38.14 -0.90
CA ASP A 503 17.44 38.83 -1.54
C ASP A 503 17.25 38.37 -3.00
N HIS A 504 16.16 38.82 -3.62
CA HIS A 504 15.85 38.50 -5.02
C HIS A 504 16.79 39.18 -6.04
N LYS A 505 17.49 40.26 -5.68
CA LYS A 505 18.44 40.91 -6.60
C LYS A 505 19.67 40.03 -6.81
N HIS A 506 20.19 39.46 -5.72
CA HIS A 506 21.27 38.48 -5.77
C HIS A 506 20.88 37.21 -6.55
N LEU A 507 19.60 36.82 -6.51
CA LEU A 507 19.12 35.67 -7.27
C LEU A 507 19.23 35.87 -8.80
N ALA A 508 19.01 37.09 -9.29
CA ALA A 508 19.22 37.42 -10.71
C ALA A 508 20.71 37.32 -11.10
N THR A 509 21.61 37.85 -10.27
CA THR A 509 23.05 37.72 -10.48
C THR A 509 23.51 36.26 -10.44
N MET A 510 23.02 35.45 -9.49
CA MET A 510 23.33 34.02 -9.46
C MET A 510 22.92 33.33 -10.76
N ARG A 511 21.73 33.64 -11.28
CA ARG A 511 21.24 33.05 -12.52
C ARG A 511 22.23 33.27 -13.67
N GLU A 512 22.66 34.52 -13.88
CA GLU A 512 23.60 34.87 -14.94
C GLU A 512 24.93 34.13 -14.78
N VAL A 513 25.49 34.13 -13.58
CA VAL A 513 26.80 33.51 -13.28
C VAL A 513 26.78 31.99 -13.53
N TYR A 514 25.75 31.29 -13.04
CA TYR A 514 25.66 29.84 -13.24
C TYR A 514 25.39 29.48 -14.71
N GLN A 515 24.55 30.25 -15.40
CA GLN A 515 24.22 30.00 -16.81
C GLN A 515 25.39 30.28 -17.75
N GLN A 516 26.22 31.30 -17.47
CA GLN A 516 27.45 31.58 -18.23
C GLN A 516 28.46 30.42 -18.16
N GLU A 517 28.44 29.65 -17.08
CA GLU A 517 29.28 28.45 -16.89
C GLU A 517 28.59 27.16 -17.39
N GLY A 518 27.43 27.29 -18.05
CA GLY A 518 26.72 26.16 -18.66
C GLY A 518 25.87 25.33 -17.70
N PHE A 519 25.66 25.79 -16.46
CA PHE A 519 24.75 25.12 -15.52
C PHE A 519 23.30 25.53 -15.77
N VAL A 520 22.39 24.59 -15.55
CA VAL A 520 20.96 24.91 -15.51
C VAL A 520 20.67 25.58 -14.18
N PHE A 521 19.89 26.66 -14.18
CA PHE A 521 19.52 27.42 -12.99
C PHE A 521 18.00 27.60 -12.91
N CYS A 522 17.42 27.34 -11.74
CA CYS A 522 16.03 27.68 -11.46
C CYS A 522 15.85 28.20 -10.03
N GLU A 523 14.93 29.14 -9.86
CA GLU A 523 14.45 29.54 -8.54
C GLU A 523 13.59 28.42 -7.95
N VAL A 524 13.84 28.06 -6.68
CA VAL A 524 13.10 26.99 -6.01
C VAL A 524 11.71 27.51 -5.64
N VAL A 525 10.69 26.76 -6.04
CA VAL A 525 9.29 26.97 -5.67
C VAL A 525 8.92 25.94 -4.61
N PRO A 526 8.83 26.33 -3.32
CA PRO A 526 8.52 25.41 -2.24
C PRO A 526 7.09 24.84 -2.36
N ALA A 527 6.96 23.51 -2.25
CA ALA A 527 5.66 22.84 -2.24
C ALA A 527 5.08 22.77 -0.81
N LEU A 528 4.74 23.93 -0.23
CA LEU A 528 4.21 24.05 1.13
C LEU A 528 2.71 23.73 1.14
N SER A 529 2.28 22.71 1.88
CA SER A 529 0.86 22.40 2.01
C SER A 529 0.14 23.40 2.94
N ALA A 530 -1.12 23.73 2.67
CA ALA A 530 -1.92 24.60 3.56
C ALA A 530 -2.06 24.07 5.01
N SER A 531 -1.81 22.77 5.23
CA SER A 531 -1.76 22.15 6.57
C SER A 531 -0.53 22.53 7.41
N SER A 532 0.56 23.02 6.82
CA SER A 532 1.74 23.49 7.58
C SER A 532 1.54 24.85 8.26
N CYS A 533 0.43 25.54 7.99
CA CYS A 533 0.09 26.84 8.60
C CYS A 533 -0.90 26.75 9.78
N ARG A 534 -1.45 25.58 10.10
CA ARG A 534 -2.26 25.43 11.33
C ARG A 534 -1.32 25.25 12.51
N LYS A 535 -1.16 26.33 13.30
CA LYS A 535 -0.60 26.27 14.65
C LYS A 535 -1.20 25.05 15.36
N GLN A 536 -0.36 24.12 15.80
CA GLN A 536 -0.69 23.26 16.93
C GLN A 536 -0.81 24.19 18.16
N THR A 537 -1.97 24.83 18.32
CA THR A 537 -2.37 25.35 19.63
C THR A 537 -2.74 24.11 20.43
N GLY A 538 -1.82 23.69 21.29
CA GLY A 538 -2.11 22.72 22.33
C GLY A 538 -3.25 23.26 23.17
N ASP A 539 -4.32 22.47 23.26
CA ASP A 539 -5.37 22.69 24.23
C ASP A 539 -4.85 22.21 25.59
N SER A 540 -4.12 23.10 26.26
CA SER A 540 -3.89 23.05 27.70
C SER A 540 -4.91 23.98 28.35
N GLY A 541 -6.15 23.51 28.46
CA GLY A 541 -7.22 24.14 29.20
C GLY A 541 -7.57 23.28 30.42
N SER A 542 -6.89 23.54 31.53
CA SER A 542 -7.29 23.10 32.86
C SER A 542 -8.60 23.78 33.28
N GLN A 543 -9.67 23.00 33.48
CA GLN A 543 -10.52 22.92 34.68
C GLN A 543 -11.67 21.94 34.47
#